data_AF-A0A2V5L085-F1
#
_entry.id   AF-A0A2V5L085-F1
#
_cell.length_a   1.000
_cell.length_b   1.000
_cell.length_c   1.000
_cell.angle_alpha   90.00
_cell.angle_beta   90.00
_cell.angle_gamma   90.00
#
_symmetry.space_group_name_H-M   'P 1'
#
loop_
_entity.id
_entity.type
_entity.pdbx_description
1 polymer ?
#
loop_
_entity_poly.entity_id
_entity_poly.type
_entity_poly.pdbx_seq_one_letter_code
_entity_poly.pdbx_strand_id
1 'polypeptide(L)'
;MGRQVVMDSILHGLRQPEYVHVLLNPVPVYGLLVSWIGLIIAFFLKSRRAQIATLALVFICALSAWPVYEFGQQAYDRVLSMTDEAGERWLDEHQDRGEDLIWIFYALALLSAAAIVLPIKWPKSSAPLLITVIVLGAVTLGAGGYIAYAGGRIRHREFRNEPPPPKRPEQEH
;
A
#
# COMPACT_ATOMS: atom_id res chain seq x y z
N MET A 1 33.92 -7.06 14.25
CA MET A 1 33.28 -8.20 13.57
C MET A 1 31.76 -8.06 13.46
N GLY A 2 31.02 -7.72 14.52
CA GLY A 2 29.54 -7.65 14.48
C GLY A 2 28.90 -6.60 13.55
N ARG A 3 29.44 -5.37 13.46
CA ARG A 3 28.83 -4.30 12.63
C ARG A 3 28.86 -4.60 11.13
N GLN A 4 29.92 -5.24 10.67
CA GLN A 4 30.12 -5.57 9.25
C GLN A 4 29.16 -6.69 8.82
N VAL A 5 29.04 -7.74 9.64
CA VAL A 5 28.06 -8.83 9.44
C VAL A 5 26.63 -8.32 9.38
N VAL A 6 26.24 -7.38 10.25
CA VAL A 6 24.90 -6.78 10.21
C VAL A 6 24.67 -5.97 8.93
N MET A 7 25.65 -5.15 8.51
CA MET A 7 25.56 -4.39 7.26
C MET A 7 25.45 -5.33 6.05
N ASP A 8 26.24 -6.38 6.00
CA ASP A 8 26.23 -7.35 4.90
C ASP A 8 24.88 -8.09 4.83
N SER A 9 24.32 -8.47 5.97
CA SER A 9 22.98 -9.08 6.05
C SER A 9 21.87 -8.13 5.59
N ILE A 10 21.92 -6.85 5.96
CA ILE A 10 20.94 -5.84 5.51
C ILE A 10 21.06 -5.65 3.99
N LEU A 11 22.28 -5.50 3.47
CA LEU A 11 22.52 -5.35 2.04
C LEU A 11 22.06 -6.58 1.25
N HIS A 12 22.21 -7.77 1.81
CA HIS A 12 21.69 -8.99 1.23
C HIS A 12 20.15 -8.98 1.19
N GLY A 13 19.49 -8.62 2.29
CA GLY A 13 18.02 -8.51 2.35
C GLY A 13 17.47 -7.50 1.33
N LEU A 14 18.13 -6.36 1.14
CA LEU A 14 17.72 -5.37 0.13
C LEU A 14 17.82 -5.86 -1.33
N ARG A 15 18.48 -7.01 -1.57
CA ARG A 15 18.51 -7.68 -2.88
C ARG A 15 17.43 -8.75 -3.04
N GLN A 16 16.68 -9.07 -1.97
CA GLN A 16 15.61 -10.05 -1.97
C GLN A 16 14.25 -9.35 -2.13
N PRO A 17 13.51 -9.58 -3.22
CA PRO A 17 12.21 -8.95 -3.44
C PRO A 17 11.21 -9.16 -2.30
N GLU A 18 11.14 -10.34 -1.70
CA GLU A 18 10.24 -10.66 -0.58
C GLU A 18 10.55 -9.81 0.67
N TYR A 19 11.83 -9.54 0.92
CA TYR A 19 12.26 -8.69 2.01
C TYR A 19 11.87 -7.24 1.74
N VAL A 20 12.12 -6.75 0.52
CA VAL A 20 11.80 -5.37 0.13
C VAL A 20 10.28 -5.14 0.11
N HIS A 21 9.51 -6.10 -0.42
CA HIS A 21 8.05 -6.07 -0.37
C HIS A 21 7.56 -5.91 1.06
N VAL A 22 7.96 -6.80 1.98
CA VAL A 22 7.52 -6.76 3.39
C VAL A 22 8.00 -5.49 4.10
N LEU A 23 9.21 -5.00 3.78
CA LEU A 23 9.75 -3.76 4.34
C LEU A 23 8.92 -2.53 3.95
N LEU A 24 8.46 -2.47 2.70
CA LEU A 24 7.70 -1.34 2.17
C LEU A 24 6.18 -1.48 2.37
N ASN A 25 5.65 -2.68 2.51
CA ASN A 25 4.21 -2.97 2.63
C ASN A 25 3.46 -2.18 3.73
N PRO A 26 4.08 -1.81 4.88
CA PRO A 26 3.48 -0.90 5.84
C PRO A 26 3.15 0.50 5.31
N VAL A 27 3.87 0.99 4.28
CA VAL A 27 3.80 2.39 3.84
C VAL A 27 2.46 2.70 3.14
N PRO A 28 1.97 1.90 2.16
CA PRO A 28 0.68 2.14 1.52
C PRO A 28 -0.54 2.04 2.46
N VAL A 29 -0.39 1.42 3.63
CA VAL A 29 -1.50 1.23 4.59
C VAL A 29 -1.32 2.11 5.84
N TYR A 30 -0.32 1.85 6.68
CA TYR A 30 -0.12 2.58 7.93
C TYR A 30 0.42 3.99 7.70
N GLY A 31 1.39 4.13 6.79
CA GLY A 31 1.90 5.45 6.38
C GLY A 31 0.78 6.31 5.80
N LEU A 32 -0.03 5.71 4.93
CA LEU A 32 -1.22 6.37 4.37
C LEU A 32 -2.23 6.75 5.45
N LEU A 33 -2.53 5.86 6.41
CA LEU A 33 -3.49 6.12 7.48
C LEU A 33 -3.09 7.33 8.33
N VAL A 34 -1.83 7.38 8.77
CA VAL A 34 -1.31 8.50 9.56
C VAL A 34 -1.35 9.80 8.75
N SER A 35 -0.96 9.75 7.47
CA SER A 35 -0.98 10.90 6.57
C SER A 35 -2.41 11.40 6.33
N TRP A 36 -3.36 10.48 6.19
CA TRP A 36 -4.78 10.76 5.97
C TRP A 36 -5.43 11.40 7.20
N ILE A 37 -5.15 10.90 8.41
CA ILE A 37 -5.57 11.54 9.67
C ILE A 37 -4.98 12.95 9.76
N GLY A 38 -3.68 13.11 9.43
CA GLY A 38 -3.02 14.41 9.37
C GLY A 38 -3.71 15.38 8.41
N LEU A 39 -4.11 14.89 7.23
CA LEU A 39 -4.82 15.69 6.22
C LEU A 39 -6.19 16.16 6.71
N ILE A 40 -6.95 15.30 7.40
CA ILE A 40 -8.22 15.65 8.03
C ILE A 40 -8.02 16.76 9.07
N ILE A 41 -7.03 16.61 9.95
CA ILE A 41 -6.70 17.62 10.96
C ILE A 41 -6.33 18.94 10.27
N ALA A 42 -5.46 18.90 9.26
CA ALA A 42 -5.04 20.07 8.50
C ALA A 42 -6.20 20.76 7.76
N PHE A 43 -7.17 19.99 7.28
CA PHE A 43 -8.40 20.49 6.66
C PHE A 43 -9.22 21.30 7.67
N PHE A 44 -9.51 20.74 8.85
CA PHE A 44 -10.29 21.44 9.88
C PHE A 44 -9.55 22.64 10.50
N LEU A 45 -8.23 22.56 10.65
CA LEU A 45 -7.39 23.68 11.08
C LEU A 45 -7.26 24.78 10.02
N LYS A 46 -7.73 24.55 8.78
CA LYS A 46 -7.62 25.48 7.64
C LYS A 46 -6.18 25.96 7.38
N SER A 47 -5.19 25.16 7.77
CA SER A 47 -3.77 25.50 7.62
C SER A 47 -3.24 25.00 6.28
N ARG A 48 -3.05 25.92 5.33
CA ARG A 48 -2.55 25.56 3.98
C ARG A 48 -1.18 24.88 4.02
N ARG A 49 -0.30 25.28 4.94
CA ARG A 49 1.02 24.64 5.11
C ARG A 49 0.88 23.19 5.58
N ALA A 50 0.02 22.94 6.57
CA ALA A 50 -0.24 21.59 7.06
C ALA A 50 -0.93 20.72 5.99
N GLN A 51 -1.85 21.31 5.21
CA GLN A 51 -2.52 20.62 4.09
C GLN A 51 -1.51 20.19 3.02
N ILE A 52 -0.57 21.06 2.63
CA ILE A 52 0.46 20.71 1.65
C ILE A 52 1.37 19.60 2.19
N ALA A 53 1.82 19.71 3.44
CA ALA A 53 2.68 18.69 4.05
C ALA A 53 1.99 17.31 4.08
N THR A 54 0.74 17.26 4.51
CA THR A 54 -0.03 16.01 4.61
C THR A 54 -0.43 15.46 3.24
N LEU A 55 -0.79 16.31 2.27
CA LEU A 55 -0.99 15.90 0.87
C LEU A 55 0.28 15.28 0.26
N ALA A 56 1.45 15.85 0.55
CA ALA A 56 2.72 15.30 0.06
C ALA A 56 2.99 13.91 0.67
N LEU A 57 2.68 13.72 1.95
CA LEU A 57 2.79 12.42 2.60
C LEU A 57 1.79 11.41 2.03
N VAL A 58 0.53 11.80 1.81
CA VAL A 58 -0.48 10.95 1.13
C VAL A 58 0.00 10.56 -0.26
N PHE A 59 0.56 11.50 -1.04
CA PHE A 59 1.14 11.22 -2.35
C PHE A 59 2.25 10.18 -2.28
N ILE A 60 3.24 10.36 -1.39
CA ILE A 60 4.36 9.42 -1.24
C ILE A 60 3.86 8.03 -0.80
N CYS A 61 2.94 7.98 0.17
CA CYS A 61 2.42 6.70 0.67
C CYS A 61 1.60 5.97 -0.41
N ALA A 62 0.74 6.67 -1.13
CA ALA A 62 -0.03 6.10 -2.23
C ALA A 62 0.89 5.63 -3.37
N LEU A 63 1.88 6.43 -3.77
CA LEU A 63 2.82 6.08 -4.83
C LEU A 63 3.70 4.87 -4.44
N SER A 64 3.99 4.70 -3.15
CA SER A 64 4.76 3.54 -2.67
C SER A 64 4.07 2.19 -2.90
N ALA A 65 2.77 2.17 -3.26
CA ALA A 65 2.09 0.96 -3.69
C ALA A 65 2.73 0.34 -4.95
N TRP A 66 3.32 1.15 -5.84
CA TRP A 66 4.02 0.63 -7.02
C TRP A 66 5.18 -0.29 -6.63
N PRO A 67 6.26 0.17 -5.94
CA PRO A 67 7.36 -0.73 -5.60
C PRO A 67 6.89 -1.91 -4.73
N VAL A 68 5.93 -1.71 -3.82
CA VAL A 68 5.37 -2.82 -3.03
C VAL A 68 4.77 -3.91 -3.94
N TYR A 69 3.97 -3.53 -4.92
CA TYR A 69 3.37 -4.46 -5.87
C TYR A 69 4.42 -5.19 -6.70
N GLU A 70 5.37 -4.47 -7.30
CA GLU A 70 6.41 -5.06 -8.16
C GLU A 70 7.30 -6.06 -7.42
N PHE A 71 7.74 -5.70 -6.22
CA PHE A 71 8.52 -6.63 -5.39
C PHE A 71 7.68 -7.80 -4.90
N GLY A 72 6.36 -7.62 -4.74
CA GLY A 72 5.42 -8.70 -4.45
C GLY A 72 5.34 -9.72 -5.59
N GLN A 73 5.16 -9.25 -6.82
CA GLN A 73 5.16 -10.07 -8.04
C GLN A 73 6.46 -10.87 -8.17
N GLN A 74 7.61 -10.20 -8.02
CA GLN A 74 8.93 -10.86 -8.08
C GLN A 74 9.20 -11.84 -6.92
N ALA A 75 8.46 -11.73 -5.82
CA ALA A 75 8.56 -12.58 -4.65
C ALA A 75 7.65 -13.80 -4.71
N TYR A 76 6.63 -13.80 -5.58
CA TYR A 76 5.52 -14.75 -5.57
C TYR A 76 5.98 -16.20 -5.52
N ASP A 77 6.74 -16.67 -6.51
CA ASP A 77 7.19 -18.08 -6.59
C ASP A 77 7.99 -18.52 -5.36
N ARG A 78 8.83 -17.62 -4.83
CA ARG A 78 9.64 -17.91 -3.63
C ARG A 78 8.73 -18.06 -2.40
N VAL A 79 7.74 -17.19 -2.25
CA VAL A 79 6.78 -17.30 -1.14
C VAL A 79 5.89 -18.55 -1.31
N LEU A 80 5.40 -18.81 -2.52
CA LEU A 80 4.57 -19.96 -2.87
C LEU A 80 5.26 -21.28 -2.51
N SER A 81 6.56 -21.42 -2.80
CA SER A 81 7.34 -22.61 -2.46
C SER A 81 7.43 -22.93 -0.96
N MET A 82 7.08 -21.95 -0.10
CA MET A 82 7.12 -22.06 1.36
C MET A 82 5.73 -22.14 2.01
N THR A 83 4.65 -22.02 1.23
CA THR A 83 3.27 -22.03 1.74
C THR A 83 2.68 -23.43 1.82
N ASP A 84 1.69 -23.60 2.70
CA ASP A 84 0.80 -24.77 2.68
C ASP A 84 -0.36 -24.54 1.69
N GLU A 85 -1.15 -25.57 1.40
CA GLU A 85 -2.24 -25.51 0.41
C GLU A 85 -3.26 -24.38 0.69
N ALA A 86 -3.56 -24.10 1.96
CA ALA A 86 -4.40 -22.97 2.32
C ALA A 86 -3.67 -21.62 2.13
N GLY A 87 -2.37 -21.57 2.41
CA GLY A 87 -1.53 -20.39 2.24
C GLY A 87 -1.33 -19.99 0.78
N GLU A 88 -1.20 -20.96 -0.13
CA GLU A 88 -1.23 -20.78 -1.59
C GLU A 88 -2.49 -20.00 -1.97
N ARG A 89 -3.68 -20.49 -1.59
CA ARG A 89 -4.95 -19.81 -1.91
C ARG A 89 -5.07 -18.39 -1.34
N TRP A 90 -4.43 -18.12 -0.21
CA TRP A 90 -4.37 -16.76 0.35
C TRP A 90 -3.33 -15.87 -0.34
N LEU A 91 -2.26 -16.45 -0.87
CA LEU A 91 -1.23 -15.76 -1.65
C LEU A 91 -1.79 -15.33 -3.00
N ASP A 92 -2.45 -16.24 -3.72
CA ASP A 92 -3.12 -15.95 -4.99
C ASP A 92 -4.14 -14.82 -4.80
N GLU A 93 -5.01 -14.94 -3.79
CA GLU A 93 -6.04 -13.93 -3.51
C GLU A 93 -5.44 -12.58 -3.08
N HIS A 94 -4.29 -12.56 -2.41
CA HIS A 94 -3.58 -11.32 -2.09
C HIS A 94 -3.00 -10.66 -3.35
N GLN A 95 -2.41 -11.46 -4.25
CA GLN A 95 -1.89 -11.00 -5.53
C GLN A 95 -3.01 -10.42 -6.39
N ASP A 96 -4.10 -11.18 -6.58
CA ASP A 96 -5.25 -10.79 -7.41
C ASP A 96 -5.85 -9.45 -6.95
N ARG A 97 -6.10 -9.32 -5.63
CA ARG A 97 -6.59 -8.06 -5.07
C ARG A 97 -5.61 -6.91 -5.28
N GLY A 98 -4.31 -7.20 -5.19
CA GLY A 98 -3.24 -6.25 -5.47
C GLY A 98 -3.34 -5.73 -6.90
N GLU A 99 -3.40 -6.64 -7.88
CA GLU A 99 -3.51 -6.32 -9.31
C GLU A 99 -4.81 -5.56 -9.64
N ASP A 100 -5.94 -6.01 -9.13
CA ASP A 100 -7.25 -5.41 -9.39
C ASP A 100 -7.36 -3.99 -8.82
N LEU A 101 -6.80 -3.74 -7.63
CA LEU A 101 -7.07 -2.53 -6.85
C LEU A 101 -5.91 -1.52 -6.85
N ILE A 102 -4.73 -1.86 -7.39
CA ILE A 102 -3.57 -0.95 -7.40
C ILE A 102 -3.87 0.40 -8.05
N TRP A 103 -4.74 0.43 -9.06
CA TRP A 103 -5.12 1.65 -9.76
C TRP A 103 -5.78 2.70 -8.83
N ILE A 104 -6.43 2.26 -7.74
CA ILE A 104 -7.00 3.17 -6.73
C ILE A 104 -5.89 3.97 -6.03
N PHE A 105 -4.73 3.35 -5.79
CA PHE A 105 -3.57 4.04 -5.20
C PHE A 105 -2.98 5.05 -6.17
N TYR A 106 -2.87 4.70 -7.46
CA TYR A 106 -2.39 5.62 -8.49
C TYR A 106 -3.34 6.82 -8.68
N ALA A 107 -4.64 6.59 -8.65
CA ALA A 107 -5.64 7.66 -8.67
C ALA A 107 -5.48 8.60 -7.46
N LEU A 108 -5.28 8.06 -6.26
CA LEU A 108 -5.05 8.86 -5.05
C LEU A 108 -3.73 9.66 -5.12
N ALA A 109 -2.66 9.06 -5.64
CA ALA A 109 -1.38 9.75 -5.82
C ALA A 109 -1.55 10.93 -6.80
N LEU A 110 -2.14 10.68 -7.98
CA LEU A 110 -2.38 11.72 -8.97
C LEU A 110 -3.26 12.85 -8.41
N LEU A 111 -4.35 12.49 -7.71
CA LEU A 111 -5.26 13.46 -7.12
C LEU A 111 -4.58 14.28 -6.01
N SER A 112 -3.73 13.66 -5.18
CA SER A 112 -2.96 14.35 -4.15
C SER A 112 -1.97 15.35 -4.76
N ALA A 113 -1.28 14.98 -5.85
CA ALA A 113 -0.43 15.90 -6.59
C ALA A 113 -1.24 17.07 -7.19
N ALA A 114 -2.42 16.79 -7.76
CA ALA A 114 -3.32 17.82 -8.28
C ALA A 114 -3.82 18.76 -7.16
N ALA A 115 -4.14 18.24 -5.98
CA ALA A 115 -4.56 19.03 -4.81
C ALA A 115 -3.46 19.97 -4.30
N ILE A 116 -2.18 19.66 -4.55
CA ILE A 116 -1.05 20.55 -4.25
C ILE A 116 -0.93 21.64 -5.33
N VAL A 117 -0.93 21.23 -6.60
CA VAL A 117 -0.56 22.09 -7.74
C VAL A 117 -1.71 22.99 -8.22
N LEU A 118 -2.91 22.44 -8.43
CA LEU A 118 -4.01 23.17 -9.06
C LEU A 118 -4.46 24.41 -8.29
N PRO A 119 -4.51 24.41 -6.93
CA PRO A 119 -4.91 25.61 -6.19
C PRO A 119 -3.89 26.76 -6.22
N ILE A 120 -2.70 26.57 -6.81
CA ILE A 120 -1.75 27.66 -7.07
C ILE A 120 -2.34 28.63 -8.11
N LYS A 121 -2.89 28.08 -9.20
CA LYS A 121 -3.51 28.87 -10.28
C LYS A 121 -5.00 29.13 -10.02
N TRP A 122 -5.68 28.20 -9.35
CA TRP A 122 -7.12 28.27 -9.11
C TRP A 122 -7.46 28.08 -7.63
N PRO A 123 -7.28 29.10 -6.76
CA PRO A 123 -7.42 28.95 -5.31
C PRO A 123 -8.76 28.35 -4.85
N LYS A 124 -9.85 28.60 -5.60
CA LYS A 124 -11.20 28.07 -5.31
C LYS A 124 -11.29 26.54 -5.45
N SER A 125 -10.36 25.88 -6.13
CA SER A 125 -10.33 24.42 -6.24
C SER A 125 -9.78 23.71 -5.00
N SER A 126 -9.16 24.44 -4.05
CA SER A 126 -8.50 23.83 -2.89
C SER A 126 -9.42 22.97 -2.04
N ALA A 127 -10.58 23.49 -1.65
CA ALA A 127 -11.52 22.78 -0.78
C ALA A 127 -12.12 21.52 -1.45
N PRO A 128 -12.69 21.59 -2.68
CA PRO A 128 -13.23 20.39 -3.31
C PRO A 128 -12.16 19.34 -3.58
N LEU A 129 -10.94 19.72 -3.96
CA LEU A 129 -9.83 18.77 -4.15
C LEU A 129 -9.45 18.08 -2.84
N LEU A 130 -9.30 18.82 -1.74
CA LEU A 130 -9.01 18.25 -0.43
C LEU A 130 -10.09 17.25 0.02
N ILE A 131 -11.36 17.61 -0.13
CA ILE A 131 -12.48 16.72 0.21
C ILE A 131 -12.42 15.46 -0.64
N THR A 132 -12.16 15.59 -1.94
CA THR A 132 -12.05 14.44 -2.85
C THR A 132 -10.88 13.54 -2.46
N VAL A 133 -9.71 14.09 -2.09
CA VAL A 133 -8.56 13.32 -1.58
C VAL A 133 -8.91 12.61 -0.28
N ILE A 134 -9.63 13.25 0.64
CA ILE A 134 -10.05 12.63 1.90
C ILE A 134 -10.99 11.44 1.63
N VAL A 135 -11.99 11.62 0.77
CA VAL A 135 -12.94 10.54 0.42
C VAL A 135 -12.22 9.40 -0.29
N LEU A 136 -11.43 9.68 -1.33
CA LEU A 136 -10.68 8.66 -2.05
C LEU A 136 -9.65 7.99 -1.13
N GLY A 137 -9.00 8.73 -0.23
CA GLY A 137 -8.08 8.18 0.76
C GLY A 137 -8.72 7.15 1.69
N ALA A 138 -9.98 7.37 2.10
CA ALA A 138 -10.74 6.38 2.87
C ALA A 138 -10.98 5.10 2.05
N VAL A 139 -11.35 5.26 0.77
CA VAL A 139 -11.54 4.12 -0.16
C VAL A 139 -10.22 3.36 -0.35
N THR A 140 -9.11 4.07 -0.57
CA THR A 140 -7.77 3.47 -0.73
C THR A 140 -7.34 2.74 0.54
N LEU A 141 -7.62 3.27 1.72
CA LEU A 141 -7.35 2.58 3.00
C LEU A 141 -8.19 1.31 3.15
N GLY A 142 -9.47 1.34 2.75
CA GLY A 142 -10.32 0.16 2.71
C GLY A 142 -9.79 -0.90 1.75
N ALA A 143 -9.39 -0.50 0.53
CA ALA A 143 -8.79 -1.38 -0.46
C ALA A 143 -7.46 -1.98 0.05
N GLY A 144 -6.56 -1.15 0.60
CA GLY A 144 -5.31 -1.60 1.20
C GLY A 144 -5.51 -2.58 2.36
N GLY A 145 -6.50 -2.31 3.23
CA GLY A 145 -6.90 -3.23 4.28
C GLY A 145 -7.44 -4.56 3.74
N TYR A 146 -8.23 -4.52 2.67
CA TYR A 146 -8.76 -5.72 2.01
C TYR A 146 -7.67 -6.57 1.33
N ILE A 147 -6.67 -5.93 0.72
CA ILE A 147 -5.47 -6.61 0.19
C ILE A 147 -4.65 -7.22 1.34
N ALA A 148 -4.36 -6.44 2.37
CA ALA A 148 -3.57 -6.87 3.53
C ALA A 148 -4.26 -7.96 4.36
N TYR A 149 -5.59 -8.02 4.33
CA TYR A 149 -6.37 -9.09 4.96
C TYR A 149 -6.00 -10.46 4.39
N ALA A 150 -5.93 -10.61 3.07
CA ALA A 150 -5.46 -11.85 2.44
C ALA A 150 -3.97 -12.06 2.76
N GLY A 151 -3.16 -11.01 2.64
CA GLY A 151 -1.70 -11.05 2.90
C GLY A 151 -1.34 -11.57 4.29
N GLY A 152 -2.08 -11.16 5.32
CA GLY A 152 -1.88 -11.64 6.68
C GLY A 152 -2.07 -13.15 6.82
N ARG A 153 -2.92 -13.78 6.01
CA ARG A 153 -3.25 -15.21 6.11
C ARG A 153 -2.32 -16.13 5.32
N ILE A 154 -1.40 -15.58 4.53
CA ILE A 154 -0.45 -16.36 3.73
C ILE A 154 0.38 -17.27 4.64
N ARG A 155 0.98 -16.74 5.71
CA ARG A 155 1.84 -17.50 6.64
C ARG A 155 1.42 -17.47 8.11
N HIS A 156 0.34 -16.77 8.46
CA HIS A 156 -0.22 -16.78 9.81
C HIS A 156 -1.48 -17.65 9.87
N ARG A 157 -1.30 -18.92 10.24
CA ARG A 157 -2.40 -19.89 10.39
C ARG A 157 -3.41 -19.43 11.44
N GLU A 158 -2.94 -18.74 12.47
CA GLU A 158 -3.74 -18.12 13.54
C GLU A 158 -4.76 -17.08 13.04
N PHE A 159 -4.62 -16.55 11.81
CA PHE A 159 -5.59 -15.61 11.23
C PHE A 159 -6.64 -16.27 10.33
N ARG A 160 -6.51 -17.58 10.06
CA ARG A 160 -7.39 -18.33 9.15
C ARG A 160 -8.63 -18.84 9.88
N ASN A 161 -9.48 -17.92 10.31
CA ASN A 161 -10.75 -18.22 10.99
C ASN A 161 -11.90 -18.58 10.03
N GLU A 162 -11.63 -18.62 8.74
CA GLU A 162 -12.58 -18.92 7.67
C GLU A 162 -11.95 -19.86 6.62
N PRO A 163 -12.76 -20.58 5.83
CA PRO A 163 -12.25 -21.38 4.73
C PRO A 163 -11.41 -20.53 3.78
N PRO A 164 -10.30 -21.06 3.22
CA PRO A 164 -9.50 -20.28 2.30
C PRO A 164 -10.27 -20.00 1.00
N PRO A 165 -9.88 -18.95 0.24
CA PRO A 165 -10.52 -18.59 -1.03
C PRO A 165 -10.63 -19.80 -1.97
N PRO A 166 -11.69 -19.91 -2.78
CA PRO A 166 -11.81 -21.01 -3.74
C PRO A 166 -10.63 -20.98 -4.72
N LYS A 167 -10.10 -22.16 -5.06
CA LYS A 167 -9.06 -22.28 -6.08
C LYS A 167 -9.67 -21.85 -7.41
N ARG A 168 -9.18 -20.76 -7.99
CA ARG A 168 -9.62 -20.30 -9.31
C ARG A 168 -9.03 -21.24 -10.38
N PRO A 169 -9.74 -21.51 -11.49
CA PRO A 169 -9.13 -22.21 -12.61
C PRO A 169 -7.89 -21.44 -13.04
N GLU A 170 -6.75 -22.13 -13.19
CA GLU A 170 -5.44 -21.54 -13.53
C GLU A 170 -5.62 -20.49 -14.62
N GLN A 171 -5.36 -19.22 -14.30
CA GLN A 171 -5.04 -18.25 -15.34
C GLN A 171 -3.63 -18.61 -15.79
N GLU A 172 -3.52 -19.11 -17.03
CA GLU A 172 -2.24 -19.24 -17.72
C GLU A 172 -1.55 -17.86 -17.69
N HIS A 173 -0.58 -17.70 -16.79
CA HIS A 173 0.39 -16.61 -16.81
C HIS A 173 1.59 -17.00 -17.68
#